data_AF-A0A0U3WHY5-F1
#
_entry.id   AF-A0A0U3WHY5-F1
#
_cell.length_a   1.000
_cell.length_b   1.000
_cell.length_c   1.000
_cell.angle_alpha   90.00
_cell.angle_beta   90.00
_cell.angle_gamma   90.00
#
_symmetry.space_group_name_H-M   'P 1'
#
loop_
_entity.id
_entity.type
_entity.pdbx_description
1 polymer ?
#
loop_
_entity_poly.entity_id
_entity_poly.type
_entity_poly.pdbx_seq_one_letter_code
_entity_poly.pdbx_strand_id
1 'polypeptide(L)' 'MAKKIHIYDITMSNGEQFENIRIEGSISRNYSGIATDFIPVENTQGQTVELVKYQILKAELVDIEE' A
#
# COMPACT_ATOMS: atom_id res chain seq x y z
N MET A 1 -9.11 12.69 15.92
CA MET A 1 -9.24 11.23 15.76
C MET A 1 -8.02 10.79 14.98
N ALA A 2 -7.15 9.98 15.57
CA ALA A 2 -5.91 9.57 14.93
C ALA A 2 -6.24 8.66 13.73
N LYS A 3 -5.53 8.86 12.61
CA LYS A 3 -5.80 8.12 11.38
C LYS A 3 -5.03 6.80 11.45
N LYS A 4 -5.76 5.68 11.40
CA LYS A 4 -5.14 4.34 11.46
C LYS A 4 -4.26 4.09 10.24
N ILE A 5 -2.97 3.84 10.45
CA ILE A 5 -2.00 3.50 9.41
C ILE A 5 -1.94 1.98 9.32
N HIS A 6 -2.24 1.43 8.16
CA HIS A 6 -2.12 0.00 7.89
C HIS A 6 -0.78 -0.24 7.20
N ILE A 7 -0.02 -1.18 7.72
CA ILE A 7 1.29 -1.56 7.20
C ILE A 7 1.13 -2.84 6.38
N TYR A 8 1.55 -2.81 5.12
CA TYR A 8 1.45 -3.95 4.22
C TYR A 8 2.80 -4.36 3.64
N ASP A 9 2.96 -5.66 3.41
CA ASP A 9 3.94 -6.19 2.48
C ASP A 9 3.25 -6.44 1.13
N ILE A 10 3.75 -5.81 0.08
CA ILE A 10 3.14 -5.79 -1.25
C ILE A 10 4.05 -6.50 -2.24
N THR A 11 3.51 -7.50 -2.94
CA THR A 11 4.19 -8.19 -4.04
C THR A 11 3.61 -7.72 -5.37
N MET A 12 4.49 -7.27 -6.27
CA MET A 12 4.15 -6.81 -7.61
C MET A 12 4.28 -7.94 -8.64
N SER A 13 3.65 -7.76 -9.80
CA SER A 13 3.60 -8.75 -10.88
C SER A 13 4.93 -8.95 -11.59
N ASN A 14 5.85 -7.99 -11.47
CA ASN A 14 7.22 -8.09 -11.91
C ASN A 14 8.14 -8.82 -10.90
N GLY A 15 7.59 -9.26 -9.76
CA GLY A 15 8.34 -9.93 -8.69
C GLY A 15 8.98 -8.98 -7.67
N GLU A 16 8.84 -7.67 -7.83
CA GLU A 16 9.28 -6.72 -6.81
C GLU A 16 8.44 -6.84 -5.54
N GLN A 17 9.10 -6.82 -4.39
CA GLN A 17 8.46 -6.86 -3.09
C GLN A 17 8.75 -5.56 -2.35
N PHE A 18 7.69 -4.93 -1.86
CA PHE A 18 7.71 -3.71 -1.10
C PHE A 18 7.26 -4.02 0.32
N GLU A 19 8.19 -3.98 1.26
CA GLU A 19 7.93 -4.32 2.66
C GLU A 19 7.62 -3.08 3.50
N ASN A 20 6.81 -3.26 4.55
CA ASN A 20 6.43 -2.23 5.52
C ASN A 20 5.84 -0.97 4.88
N ILE A 21 5.00 -1.15 3.86
CA ILE A 21 4.35 -0.07 3.15
C ILE A 21 3.23 0.52 3.99
N ARG A 22 3.35 1.82 4.31
CA ARG A 22 2.42 2.53 5.18
C ARG A 22 1.31 3.17 4.37
N ILE A 23 0.06 2.78 4.66
CA ILE A 23 -1.14 3.28 3.97
C ILE A 23 -2.13 3.82 5.00
N GLU A 24 -2.66 5.03 4.76
CA GLU A 24 -3.77 5.54 5.57
C GLU A 24 -5.05 4.73 5.28
N GLY A 25 -5.50 3.94 6.27
CA GLY A 25 -6.67 3.07 6.15
C GLY A 25 -6.47 1.77 5.38
N SER A 26 -7.53 0.94 5.35
CA SER A 26 -7.51 -0.34 4.64
C SER A 26 -7.28 -0.15 3.14
N ILE A 27 -6.42 -1.00 2.57
CA ILE A 27 -6.17 -1.04 1.13
C ILE A 27 -7.47 -1.28 0.35
N SER A 28 -8.40 -2.10 0.87
CA SER A 28 -9.69 -2.36 0.22
C SER A 28 -10.58 -1.12 0.08
N ARG A 29 -10.47 -0.15 1.00
CA ARG A 29 -11.21 1.12 0.94
C ARG A 29 -10.64 2.04 -0.13
N ASN A 30 -9.32 2.03 -0.31
CA ASN A 30 -8.65 2.77 -1.37
C ASN A 30 -8.88 2.14 -2.77
N TYR A 31 -9.21 0.84 -2.83
CA TYR A 31 -9.46 0.12 -4.08
C TYR A 31 -10.86 0.31 -4.66
N SER A 32 -11.83 0.86 -3.91
CA SER A 32 -13.23 0.96 -4.36
C SER A 32 -13.52 2.14 -5.31
N GLY A 33 -12.51 2.94 -5.68
CA GLY A 33 -12.64 4.08 -6.58
C GLY A 33 -12.09 3.82 -7.99
N ILE A 34 -12.76 4.37 -9.00
CA ILE A 34 -12.44 4.27 -10.45
C ILE A 34 -11.20 5.11 -10.84
N ALA A 35 -10.65 5.92 -9.95
CA ALA A 35 -9.88 7.11 -10.36
C ALA A 35 -8.35 7.04 -10.24
N THR A 36 -7.75 6.01 -9.63
CA THR A 36 -6.30 6.00 -9.42
C THR A 36 -5.70 4.63 -9.68
N ASP A 37 -5.11 4.48 -10.86
CA ASP A 37 -4.30 3.32 -11.23
C ASP A 37 -2.97 3.29 -10.46
N PHE A 38 -2.58 4.42 -9.87
CA PHE A 38 -1.37 4.61 -9.07
C PHE A 38 -1.71 4.96 -7.63
N ILE A 39 -1.06 4.30 -6.68
CA ILE A 39 -1.19 4.50 -5.24
C ILE A 39 0.17 4.98 -4.72
N PRO A 40 0.34 6.27 -4.38
CA PRO A 40 1.56 6.73 -3.76
C PRO A 40 1.63 6.18 -2.33
N VAL A 41 2.73 5.53 -2.01
CA VAL A 41 2.99 4.96 -0.70
C VAL A 41 4.40 5.31 -0.24
N GLU A 42 4.60 5.40 1.07
CA GLU A 42 5.92 5.61 1.64
C GLU A 42 6.57 4.26 1.96
N ASN A 43 7.81 4.06 1.49
CA ASN A 43 8.62 2.89 1.81
C ASN A 43 9.43 3.09 3.11
N THR A 44 10.13 2.04 3.55
CA THR A 44 10.98 2.07 4.75
C THR A 44 12.11 3.10 4.72
N GLN A 45 12.46 3.63 3.56
CA GLN A 45 13.48 4.67 3.38
C GLN A 45 12.88 6.08 3.41
N GLY A 46 11.57 6.23 3.66
CA GLY A 46 10.86 7.51 3.60
C GLY A 46 10.68 8.04 2.18
N GLN A 47 10.84 7.18 1.17
CA GLN A 47 10.64 7.55 -0.23
C GLN A 47 9.20 7.25 -0.64
N THR A 48 8.59 8.18 -1.34
CA THR A 48 7.30 7.94 -2.01
C THR A 48 7.53 7.10 -3.26
N VAL A 49 6.89 5.94 -3.31
CA VAL A 49 6.85 5.04 -4.46
C VAL A 49 5.40 4.99 -4.96
N GLU A 50 5.20 5.00 -6.28
CA GLU A 50 3.88 4.84 -6.87
C GLU A 50 3.64 3.37 -7.22
N LEU A 51 2.71 2.73 -6.52
CA LEU A 51 2.30 1.36 -6.81
C LEU A 51 1.20 1.34 -7.87
N VAL A 52 1.37 0.51 -8.89
CA VAL A 52 0.35 0.31 -9.93
C VAL A 52 -0.65 -0.75 -9.44
N LYS A 53 -1.91 -0.35 -9.26
CA LYS A 53 -3.00 -1.18 -8.69
C LYS A 53 -3.14 -2.55 -9.37
N TYR A 54 -3.13 -2.59 -10.70
CA TYR A 54 -3.30 -3.85 -11.45
C TYR A 54 -2.05 -4.73 -11.49
N GLN A 55 -0.92 -4.22 -11.02
CA GLN A 55 0.31 -4.99 -10.90
C GLN A 55 0.50 -5.57 -9.50
N ILE A 56 -0.36 -5.24 -8.52
CA ILE A 56 -0.30 -5.84 -7.19
C ILE A 56 -0.85 -7.26 -7.26
N LEU A 57 0.02 -8.25 -7.01
CA LEU A 57 -0.36 -9.66 -6.90
C LEU A 57 -0.87 -10.01 -5.51
N LYS A 58 -0.24 -9.44 -4.48
CA LYS A 58 -0.52 -9.75 -3.09
C LYS A 58 -0.27 -8.53 -2.21
N ALA A 59 -1.14 -8.31 -1.23
CA ALA A 59 -0.94 -7.33 -0.18
C ALA A 59 -1.25 -8.00 1.17
N GLU A 60 -0.23 -8.20 1.99
CA GLU A 60 -0.33 -8.85 3.30
C GLU A 60 -0.32 -7.78 4.38
N LEU A 61 -1.36 -7.72 5.20
CA LEU A 61 -1.41 -6.81 6.34
C LEU A 61 -0.44 -7.30 7.42
N VAL A 62 0.56 -6.50 7.72
CA VAL A 62 1.59 -6.78 8.73
C VAL A 62 1.17 -6.20 10.07
N ASP A 63 0.75 -4.94 10.09
CA ASP A 63 0.41 -4.23 11.34
C ASP A 63 -0.59 -3.08 11.13
N ILE A 64 -1.14 -2.55 12.22
CA ILE A 64 -1.99 -1.36 12.25
C ILE A 64 -1.54 -0.43 13.38
N GLU A 65 -1.05 0.76 13.01
CA GLU A 65 -0.72 1.84 13.94
C GLU A 65 -1.94 2.76 14.15
N GLU A 66 -2.12 3.28 15.36
CA GLU A 66 -3.24 4.17 15.75
C GLU A 66 -2.87 5.64 15.84
#